data_AF-A0AAV0C5M2-F1
#
_entry.id   AF-A0AAV0C5M2-F1
#
_cell.length_a   1.000
_cell.length_b   1.000
_cell.length_c   1.000
_cell.angle_alpha   90.00
_cell.angle_beta   90.00
_cell.angle_gamma   90.00
#
_symmetry.space_group_name_H-M   'P 1'
#
loop_
_entity.id
_entity.type
_entity.pdbx_description
1 polymer ?
#
loop_
_entity_poly.entity_id
_entity_poly.type
_entity_poly.pdbx_seq_one_letter_code
_entity_poly.pdbx_strand_id
1 'polypeptide(L)'
;MAAHTLSYFSIPPSQCCKRPTPENSLTPNLRALSYSFLGRGLSFRVSNLSSPTSKRRSCTSATLTPTLPSSNEETAEKAPSKRPNVLCRWSARAIKSFAMGELEARKLRYLNTGTESLLMGILVEGTSLAAKHLRENGITLFKVRDETINLLGKSGVFISSPEHPPLTKPAKEALDWAVDAKLKSGEDGELTTAYLLLGIWSQKESAGQIIMATLGFDDEKANELSKFMDKDIIMNYR
;
A
#
# COMPACT_ATOMS: atom_id res chain seq x y z
N MET A 1 7.25 67.31 15.91
CA MET A 1 7.27 67.70 17.34
C MET A 1 5.91 67.36 17.96
N ALA A 2 5.80 66.20 18.60
CA ALA A 2 4.72 65.82 19.52
C ALA A 2 5.29 64.72 20.42
N ALA A 3 4.99 64.75 21.72
CA ALA A 3 5.80 64.10 22.74
C ALA A 3 5.35 62.68 23.13
N HIS A 4 6.27 61.95 23.76
CA HIS A 4 6.10 60.59 24.25
C HIS A 4 5.20 60.50 25.49
N THR A 5 4.47 59.39 25.63
CA THR A 5 4.10 58.82 26.93
C THR A 5 4.43 57.33 26.96
N LEU A 6 5.27 56.93 27.92
CA LEU A 6 5.62 55.53 28.22
C LEU A 6 4.90 55.12 29.51
N SER A 7 4.41 53.89 29.57
CA SER A 7 4.05 53.25 30.84
C SER A 7 4.49 51.78 30.84
N TYR A 8 5.69 51.55 31.38
CA TYR A 8 6.14 50.26 31.91
C TYR A 8 5.37 49.94 33.21
N PHE A 9 5.11 48.65 33.49
CA PHE A 9 5.17 47.96 34.80
C PHE A 9 4.78 46.49 34.54
N SER A 10 5.69 45.52 34.48
CA SER A 10 6.51 44.90 35.55
C SER A 10 5.76 43.88 36.41
N ILE A 11 6.19 42.62 36.28
CA ILE A 11 5.84 41.46 37.14
C ILE A 11 6.65 41.52 38.44
N PRO A 12 6.09 41.11 39.59
CA PRO A 12 6.86 40.25 40.51
C PRO A 12 6.06 39.03 41.05
N PRO A 13 6.75 38.02 41.62
CA PRO A 13 6.15 36.74 42.03
C PRO A 13 5.92 36.62 43.56
N SER A 14 5.23 35.55 43.98
CA SER A 14 5.33 35.04 45.36
C SER A 14 5.12 33.52 45.45
N GLN A 15 6.01 32.84 46.18
CA GLN A 15 5.97 31.41 46.49
C GLN A 15 5.29 31.17 47.85
N CYS A 16 4.79 29.94 48.12
CA CYS A 16 5.48 28.98 49.01
C CYS A 16 4.55 27.90 49.62
N CYS A 17 4.91 26.63 49.35
CA CYS A 17 5.05 25.51 50.33
C CYS A 17 3.84 25.12 51.22
N LYS A 18 3.37 23.86 51.24
CA LYS A 18 4.12 22.68 51.75
C LYS A 18 3.47 21.33 51.37
N ARG A 19 4.31 20.28 51.28
CA ARG A 19 3.98 18.82 51.38
C ARG A 19 4.06 18.39 52.88
N PRO A 20 3.67 17.16 53.33
CA PRO A 20 3.93 15.82 52.76
C PRO A 20 2.63 15.00 52.60
N THR A 21 2.53 13.65 52.53
CA THR A 21 3.43 12.47 52.53
C THR A 21 2.91 11.43 51.51
N PRO A 22 3.74 10.49 51.02
CA PRO A 22 3.27 9.22 50.47
C PRO A 22 3.87 8.01 51.21
N GLU A 23 3.04 7.10 51.71
CA GLU A 23 3.47 5.75 52.13
C GLU A 23 2.74 4.68 51.32
N ASN A 24 3.52 3.79 50.70
CA ASN A 24 3.32 2.34 50.75
C ASN A 24 4.42 1.66 49.94
N SER A 25 5.53 1.35 50.61
CA SER A 25 6.62 0.53 50.10
C SER A 25 6.42 -0.93 50.52
N LEU A 26 6.36 -1.87 49.57
CA LEU A 26 6.76 -3.26 49.83
C LEU A 26 7.61 -3.79 48.68
N THR A 27 8.66 -4.52 49.08
CA THR A 27 9.86 -4.82 48.30
C THR A 27 9.75 -6.08 47.44
N PRO A 28 10.51 -6.20 46.33
CA PRO A 28 10.75 -7.49 45.70
C PRO A 28 11.70 -8.33 46.57
N ASN A 29 11.51 -9.65 46.62
CA ASN A 29 12.42 -10.55 47.31
C ASN A 29 12.71 -11.79 46.45
N LEU A 30 13.86 -11.77 45.77
CA LEU A 30 14.43 -12.96 45.13
C LEU A 30 15.13 -13.80 46.19
N ARG A 31 14.67 -15.05 46.38
CA ARG A 31 15.51 -16.09 46.99
C ARG A 31 15.51 -17.33 46.12
N ALA A 32 16.69 -17.63 45.58
CA ALA A 32 16.99 -18.91 44.97
C ALA A 32 17.31 -19.95 46.06
N LEU A 33 16.66 -21.11 45.95
CA LEU A 33 17.01 -22.41 46.52
C LEU A 33 16.44 -23.39 45.46
N SER A 34 17.21 -24.09 44.62
CA SER A 34 18.22 -25.11 44.98
C SER A 34 17.73 -25.92 46.18
N TYR A 35 17.30 -27.17 46.06
CA TYR A 35 18.09 -28.29 45.55
C TYR A 35 17.23 -29.37 44.89
N SER A 36 17.85 -30.08 43.95
CA SER A 36 17.41 -31.38 43.41
C SER A 36 17.33 -32.48 44.47
N PHE A 37 16.41 -33.45 44.33
CA PHE A 37 16.72 -34.86 44.00
C PHE A 37 15.46 -35.74 43.83
N LEU A 38 15.52 -36.63 42.82
CA LEU A 38 14.70 -37.80 42.48
C LEU A 38 13.32 -38.06 43.14
N GLY A 39 12.28 -38.05 42.29
CA GLY A 39 11.79 -39.32 41.71
C GLY A 39 10.57 -40.02 42.33
N ARG A 40 9.46 -40.05 41.57
CA ARG A 40 8.60 -41.24 41.34
C ARG A 40 7.67 -40.99 40.15
N GLY A 41 7.43 -42.02 39.35
CA GLY A 41 6.75 -41.90 38.05
C GLY A 41 5.24 -41.64 38.17
N LEU A 42 4.73 -40.75 37.31
CA LEU A 42 3.29 -40.58 37.10
C LEU A 42 2.84 -41.54 36.00
N SER A 43 2.02 -42.52 36.37
CA SER A 43 1.42 -43.46 35.43
C SER A 43 0.41 -42.74 34.53
N PHE A 44 0.57 -42.86 33.22
CA PHE A 44 -0.47 -42.47 32.28
C PHE A 44 -1.71 -43.34 32.51
N ARG A 45 -2.85 -42.71 32.84
CA ARG A 45 -4.14 -43.40 32.91
C ARG A 45 -5.01 -42.94 31.74
N VAL A 46 -4.96 -43.68 30.64
CA VAL A 46 -5.87 -43.50 29.51
C VAL A 46 -7.27 -43.93 29.97
N SER A 47 -8.14 -42.96 30.24
CA SER A 47 -9.57 -43.21 30.40
C SER A 47 -10.22 -43.28 29.02
N ASN A 48 -10.53 -44.49 28.57
CA ASN A 48 -11.34 -44.73 27.37
C ASN A 48 -12.66 -43.96 27.47
N LEU A 49 -12.93 -43.07 26.52
CA LEU A 49 -14.26 -42.50 26.32
C LEU A 49 -14.82 -43.01 24.99
N SER A 50 -16.02 -43.55 25.06
CA SER A 50 -16.71 -44.26 23.99
C SER A 50 -17.07 -43.35 22.80
N SER A 51 -16.91 -43.89 21.60
CA SER A 51 -17.31 -43.28 20.33
C SER A 51 -18.82 -43.07 20.19
N PRO A 52 -19.25 -41.91 19.65
CA PRO A 52 -20.41 -41.82 18.78
C PRO A 52 -19.95 -41.77 17.31
N THR A 53 -20.50 -42.64 16.47
CA THR A 53 -20.25 -42.63 15.02
C THR A 53 -20.91 -41.40 14.38
N SER A 54 -20.13 -40.57 13.70
CA SER A 54 -20.66 -39.46 12.88
C SER A 54 -20.14 -39.55 11.45
N LYS A 55 -21.04 -39.34 10.48
CA LYS A 55 -20.79 -39.63 9.06
C LYS A 55 -19.73 -38.70 8.47
N ARG A 56 -18.67 -39.35 7.96
CA ARG A 56 -17.74 -38.90 6.91
C ARG A 56 -18.33 -37.76 6.04
N ARG A 57 -17.92 -36.52 6.29
CA ARG A 57 -18.00 -35.43 5.28
C ARG A 57 -16.66 -35.33 4.58
N SER A 58 -16.69 -35.23 3.27
CA SER A 58 -15.50 -35.08 2.43
C SER A 58 -14.81 -33.74 2.67
N CYS A 59 -13.49 -33.78 2.79
CA CYS A 59 -12.66 -32.57 2.84
C CYS A 59 -12.64 -31.92 1.45
N THR A 60 -13.46 -30.89 1.22
CA THR A 60 -13.36 -30.07 0.01
C THR A 60 -12.15 -29.16 0.11
N SER A 61 -11.08 -29.49 -0.61
CA SER A 61 -9.91 -28.61 -0.74
C SER A 61 -10.31 -27.33 -1.49
N ALA A 62 -10.34 -26.20 -0.78
CA ALA A 62 -10.58 -24.89 -1.39
C ALA A 62 -9.28 -24.36 -1.99
N THR A 63 -9.11 -24.47 -3.31
CA THR A 63 -8.03 -23.81 -4.04
C THR A 63 -8.29 -22.31 -4.06
N LEU A 64 -7.56 -21.55 -3.25
CA LEU A 64 -7.59 -20.08 -3.25
C LEU A 64 -6.84 -19.53 -4.46
N THR A 65 -7.56 -19.19 -5.53
CA THR A 65 -7.03 -18.33 -6.60
C THR A 65 -7.02 -16.87 -6.12
N PRO A 66 -5.88 -16.14 -6.19
CA PRO A 66 -5.83 -14.74 -5.78
C PRO A 66 -6.42 -13.85 -6.88
N THR A 67 -7.72 -13.58 -6.80
CA THR A 67 -8.44 -12.65 -7.67
C THR A 67 -9.03 -11.51 -6.85
N LEU A 68 -8.74 -10.26 -7.22
CA LEU A 68 -9.38 -9.10 -6.57
C LEU A 68 -10.90 -9.08 -6.86
N PRO A 69 -11.72 -8.59 -5.92
CA PRO A 69 -13.16 -8.44 -6.14
C PRO A 69 -13.43 -7.29 -7.11
N SER A 70 -14.06 -7.63 -8.26
CA SER A 70 -14.67 -6.64 -9.15
C SER A 70 -16.12 -6.43 -8.76
N SER A 71 -16.51 -5.18 -8.47
CA SER A 71 -17.87 -4.81 -8.09
C SER A 71 -18.77 -4.67 -9.32
N ASN A 72 -19.76 -5.54 -9.50
CA ASN A 72 -20.81 -5.39 -10.52
C ASN A 72 -22.13 -6.09 -10.12
N GLU A 73 -23.02 -5.34 -9.48
CA GLU A 73 -24.49 -5.48 -9.48
C GLU A 73 -25.03 -4.03 -9.31
N GLU A 74 -26.09 -3.55 -9.97
CA GLU A 74 -26.81 -3.95 -11.19
C GLU A 74 -27.64 -2.71 -11.63
N THR A 75 -27.60 -2.26 -12.89
CA THR A 75 -28.66 -1.41 -13.51
C THR A 75 -28.59 -1.47 -15.03
N ALA A 76 -29.75 -1.65 -15.66
CA ALA A 76 -29.98 -2.06 -17.04
C ALA A 76 -29.38 -1.22 -18.20
N GLU A 77 -28.83 -1.96 -19.16
CA GLU A 77 -29.04 -1.83 -20.61
C GLU A 77 -28.77 -0.50 -21.36
N LYS A 78 -27.55 -0.37 -21.91
CA LYS A 78 -27.38 0.04 -23.31
C LYS A 78 -26.08 -0.48 -23.93
N ALA A 79 -26.20 -1.07 -25.13
CA ALA A 79 -25.16 -1.57 -26.03
C ALA A 79 -24.35 -2.82 -25.57
N PRO A 80 -24.23 -3.87 -26.42
CA PRO A 80 -23.43 -5.05 -26.11
C PRO A 80 -21.94 -4.77 -26.38
N SER A 81 -21.27 -4.06 -25.46
CA SER A 81 -19.80 -4.07 -25.41
C SER A 81 -19.33 -5.44 -24.91
N LYS A 82 -19.38 -6.43 -25.81
CA LYS A 82 -18.86 -7.78 -25.63
C LYS A 82 -17.33 -7.72 -25.59
N ARG A 83 -16.76 -7.07 -24.56
CA ARG A 83 -15.35 -7.26 -24.20
C ARG A 83 -15.19 -8.77 -24.03
N PRO A 84 -14.40 -9.46 -24.86
CA PRO A 84 -14.23 -10.89 -24.68
C PRO A 84 -13.57 -11.10 -23.30
N ASN A 85 -13.90 -12.19 -22.61
CA ASN A 85 -13.33 -12.55 -21.30
C ASN A 85 -11.86 -12.99 -21.42
N VAL A 86 -11.03 -12.19 -22.10
CA VAL A 86 -9.59 -12.33 -22.20
C VAL A 86 -9.00 -11.68 -20.95
N LEU A 87 -8.93 -12.46 -19.87
CA LEU A 87 -8.39 -12.01 -18.61
C LEU A 87 -6.86 -11.88 -18.75
N CYS A 88 -6.37 -10.65 -18.98
CA CYS A 88 -4.94 -10.38 -19.11
C CYS A 88 -4.18 -10.83 -17.85
N ARG A 89 -3.16 -11.67 -18.04
CA ARG A 89 -2.35 -12.19 -16.93
C ARG A 89 -1.40 -11.11 -16.44
N TRP A 90 -1.66 -10.57 -15.25
CA TRP A 90 -0.79 -9.57 -14.62
C TRP A 90 0.56 -10.18 -14.24
N SER A 91 1.65 -9.45 -14.48
CA SER A 91 2.97 -9.89 -14.07
C SER A 91 3.12 -9.84 -12.54
N ALA A 92 3.90 -10.76 -11.97
CA ALA A 92 4.17 -10.79 -10.53
C ALA A 92 4.76 -9.45 -10.00
N ARG A 93 5.53 -8.73 -10.82
CA ARG A 93 6.02 -7.37 -10.49
C ARG A 93 4.90 -6.33 -10.49
N ALA A 94 3.93 -6.43 -11.39
CA ALA A 94 2.78 -5.52 -11.45
C ALA A 94 1.83 -5.72 -10.26
N ILE A 95 1.52 -6.98 -9.92
CA ILE A 95 0.73 -7.32 -8.72
C ILE A 95 1.44 -6.82 -7.45
N LYS A 96 2.75 -7.02 -7.34
CA LYS A 96 3.56 -6.50 -6.22
C LYS A 96 3.54 -4.97 -6.17
N SER A 97 3.69 -4.29 -7.32
CA SER A 97 3.65 -2.81 -7.40
C SER A 97 2.32 -2.26 -6.92
N PHE A 98 1.20 -2.86 -7.33
CA PHE A 98 -0.15 -2.50 -6.88
C PHE A 98 -0.28 -2.62 -5.35
N ALA A 99 0.09 -3.78 -4.79
CA ALA A 99 0.03 -4.02 -3.35
C ALA A 99 0.96 -3.08 -2.54
N MET A 100 2.12 -2.72 -3.09
CA MET A 100 3.00 -1.71 -2.50
C MET A 100 2.38 -0.31 -2.56
N GLY A 101 1.65 0.04 -3.63
CA GLY A 101 0.95 1.32 -3.75
C GLY A 101 -0.17 1.48 -2.71
N GLU A 102 -1.00 0.45 -2.53
CA GLU A 102 -2.01 0.41 -1.46
C GLU A 102 -1.36 0.51 -0.07
N LEU A 103 -0.20 -0.14 0.13
CA LEU A 103 0.55 -0.04 1.39
C LEU A 103 1.12 1.37 1.61
N GLU A 104 1.60 2.06 0.58
CA GLU A 104 2.05 3.45 0.67
C GLU A 104 0.90 4.42 0.98
N ALA A 105 -0.27 4.26 0.34
CA ALA A 105 -1.47 5.04 0.68
C ALA A 105 -1.82 4.92 2.18
N ARG A 106 -1.73 3.70 2.73
CA ARG A 106 -1.98 3.44 4.17
C ARG A 106 -0.90 4.02 5.09
N LYS A 107 0.38 3.93 4.71
CA LYS A 107 1.49 4.57 5.46
C LYS A 107 1.32 6.09 5.51
N LEU A 108 0.95 6.69 4.38
CA LEU A 108 0.67 8.12 4.24
C LEU A 108 -0.74 8.50 4.71
N ARG A 109 -1.49 7.58 5.34
CA ARG A 109 -2.83 7.80 5.91
C ARG A 109 -3.84 8.45 4.95
N TYR A 110 -3.67 8.25 3.65
CA TYR A 110 -4.64 8.67 2.65
C TYR A 110 -5.88 7.76 2.68
N LEU A 111 -7.04 8.33 2.37
CA LEU A 111 -8.33 7.63 2.42
C LEU A 111 -8.53 6.68 1.23
N ASN A 112 -7.90 7.00 0.10
CA ASN A 112 -8.06 6.31 -1.19
C ASN A 112 -6.69 5.94 -1.77
N THR A 113 -6.65 4.91 -2.62
CA THR A 113 -5.48 4.56 -3.43
C THR A 113 -5.59 5.28 -4.78
N GLY A 114 -4.81 6.34 -5.00
CA GLY A 114 -4.80 7.11 -6.24
C GLY A 114 -3.67 6.74 -7.21
N THR A 115 -3.52 7.52 -8.28
CA THR A 115 -2.47 7.27 -9.30
C THR A 115 -1.06 7.60 -8.78
N GLU A 116 -0.95 8.55 -7.84
CA GLU A 116 0.26 8.82 -7.06
C GLU A 116 0.69 7.61 -6.21
N SER A 117 -0.27 6.91 -5.60
CA SER A 117 -0.03 5.70 -4.81
C SER A 117 0.42 4.53 -5.70
N LEU A 118 -0.18 4.35 -6.89
CA LEU A 118 0.28 3.35 -7.86
C LEU A 118 1.70 3.66 -8.36
N LEU A 119 2.03 4.93 -8.64
CA LEU A 119 3.38 5.38 -9.02
C LEU A 119 4.41 5.09 -7.91
N MET A 120 4.10 5.43 -6.66
CA MET A 120 4.93 5.07 -5.51
C MET A 120 5.10 3.54 -5.39
N GLY A 121 4.05 2.77 -5.65
CA GLY A 121 4.08 1.30 -5.65
C GLY A 121 5.08 0.71 -6.64
N ILE A 122 5.17 1.26 -7.86
CA ILE A 122 6.18 0.87 -8.87
C ILE A 122 7.60 1.19 -8.37
N LEU A 123 7.79 2.37 -7.77
CA LEU A 123 9.09 2.79 -7.24
C LEU A 123 9.54 2.00 -6.00
N VAL A 124 8.60 1.56 -5.17
CA VAL A 124 8.85 0.65 -4.02
C VAL A 124 9.16 -0.77 -4.50
N GLU A 125 8.51 -1.25 -5.57
CA GLU A 125 8.84 -2.55 -6.17
C GLU A 125 10.26 -2.57 -6.72
N GLY A 126 10.68 -1.52 -7.45
CA GLY A 126 12.07 -1.19 -7.72
C GLY A 126 12.86 -2.13 -8.65
N THR A 127 12.37 -3.34 -8.97
CA THR A 127 13.10 -4.31 -9.83
C THR A 127 12.68 -4.27 -11.29
N SER A 128 11.47 -3.78 -11.58
CA SER A 128 10.93 -3.67 -12.94
C SER A 128 11.59 -2.59 -13.80
N LEU A 129 11.46 -2.75 -15.14
CA LEU A 129 12.00 -1.80 -16.11
C LEU A 129 11.42 -0.40 -15.93
N ALA A 130 10.10 -0.28 -15.70
CA ALA A 130 9.46 1.00 -15.39
C ALA A 130 10.12 1.71 -14.19
N ALA A 131 10.43 0.98 -13.11
CA ALA A 131 11.10 1.53 -11.93
C ALA A 131 12.59 1.87 -12.17
N LYS A 132 13.24 1.27 -13.17
CA LYS A 132 14.59 1.66 -13.61
C LYS A 132 14.53 2.93 -14.45
N HIS A 133 13.69 2.96 -15.49
CA HIS A 133 13.48 4.11 -16.37
C HIS A 133 13.12 5.39 -15.61
N LEU A 134 12.23 5.30 -14.61
CA LEU A 134 11.92 6.44 -13.73
C LEU A 134 13.16 6.95 -12.97
N ARG A 135 13.97 6.05 -12.39
CA ARG A 135 15.17 6.42 -11.62
C ARG A 135 16.28 6.98 -12.50
N GLU A 136 16.45 6.43 -13.70
CA GLU A 136 17.39 6.92 -14.73
C GLU A 136 17.00 8.35 -15.16
N ASN A 137 15.70 8.64 -15.24
CA ASN A 137 15.17 10.00 -15.43
C ASN A 137 15.12 10.86 -14.15
N GLY A 138 15.77 10.44 -13.06
CA GLY A 138 15.88 11.21 -11.81
C GLY A 138 14.62 11.24 -10.94
N ILE A 139 13.58 10.47 -11.29
CA ILE A 139 12.32 10.32 -10.54
C ILE A 139 12.53 9.21 -9.51
N THR A 140 12.47 9.58 -8.23
CA THR A 140 12.74 8.68 -7.11
C THR A 140 11.60 8.70 -6.11
N LEU A 141 11.47 7.63 -5.32
CA LEU A 141 10.39 7.48 -4.32
C LEU A 141 10.33 8.67 -3.34
N PHE A 142 11.48 9.22 -2.96
CA PHE A 142 11.54 10.38 -2.06
C PHE A 142 10.91 11.62 -2.70
N LYS A 143 11.38 12.01 -3.89
CA LYS A 143 10.80 13.14 -4.65
C LYS A 143 9.29 12.95 -4.90
N VAL A 144 8.86 11.75 -5.30
CA VAL A 144 7.44 11.47 -5.54
C VAL A 144 6.61 11.62 -4.27
N ARG A 145 7.10 11.15 -3.10
CA ARG A 145 6.42 11.38 -1.82
C ARG A 145 6.35 12.85 -1.44
N ASP A 146 7.44 13.60 -1.64
CA ASP A 146 7.48 15.04 -1.34
C ASP A 146 6.48 15.80 -2.21
N GLU A 147 6.45 15.56 -3.52
CA GLU A 147 5.44 16.16 -4.41
C GLU A 147 4.01 15.68 -4.14
N THR A 148 3.83 14.42 -3.73
CA THR A 148 2.50 13.92 -3.28
C THR A 148 2.01 14.71 -2.06
N ILE A 149 2.90 14.98 -1.11
CA ILE A 149 2.61 15.78 0.09
C ILE A 149 2.39 17.26 -0.26
N ASN A 150 3.08 17.80 -1.27
CA ASN A 150 2.87 19.17 -1.76
C ASN A 150 1.50 19.31 -2.44
N LEU A 151 1.08 18.32 -3.24
CA LEU A 151 -0.13 18.37 -4.07
C LEU A 151 -1.39 17.99 -3.28
N LEU A 152 -1.38 16.89 -2.52
CA LEU A 152 -2.53 16.41 -1.73
C LEU A 152 -2.55 16.95 -0.29
N GLY A 153 -1.44 17.55 0.15
CA GLY A 153 -1.22 17.92 1.54
C GLY A 153 -0.72 16.75 2.40
N LYS A 154 -0.26 17.09 3.61
CA LYS A 154 -0.07 16.10 4.68
C LYS A 154 -1.44 15.66 5.19
N SER A 155 -1.65 14.35 5.29
CA SER A 155 -2.84 13.73 5.88
C SER A 155 -2.97 14.07 7.38
N GLY A 156 -3.51 15.24 7.68
CA GLY A 156 -3.63 15.73 9.05
C GLY A 156 -4.64 14.93 9.86
N VAL A 157 -4.16 14.15 10.83
CA VAL A 157 -4.92 13.63 12.00
C VAL A 157 -6.20 12.83 11.66
N PHE A 158 -6.37 12.33 10.44
CA PHE A 158 -7.48 11.44 10.09
C PHE A 158 -7.25 10.05 10.70
N ILE A 159 -7.82 9.82 11.88
CA ILE A 159 -7.70 8.60 12.69
C ILE A 159 -8.28 7.34 12.00
N SER A 160 -9.00 7.50 10.87
CA SER A 160 -9.72 6.43 10.16
C SER A 160 -9.36 6.34 8.68
N SER A 161 -8.07 6.21 8.33
CA SER A 161 -7.71 5.62 7.03
C SER A 161 -8.14 4.14 7.03
N PRO A 162 -8.88 3.66 6.02
CA PRO A 162 -9.34 2.27 5.97
C PRO A 162 -8.16 1.28 5.85
N GLU A 163 -8.37 0.05 6.32
CA GLU A 163 -7.38 -1.03 6.19
C GLU A 163 -7.10 -1.41 4.73
N HIS A 164 -8.05 -1.16 3.82
CA HIS A 164 -7.91 -1.30 2.37
C HIS A 164 -8.49 -0.05 1.68
N PRO A 165 -7.66 0.98 1.39
CA PRO A 165 -8.14 2.21 0.76
C PRO A 165 -8.63 1.99 -0.68
N PRO A 166 -9.89 2.32 -0.99
CA PRO A 166 -10.47 2.06 -2.30
C PRO A 166 -9.77 2.85 -3.41
N LEU A 167 -9.73 2.28 -4.61
CA LEU A 167 -9.15 2.94 -5.78
C LEU A 167 -9.98 4.17 -6.20
N THR A 168 -9.30 5.28 -6.46
CA THR A 168 -9.93 6.46 -7.08
C THR A 168 -10.35 6.16 -8.53
N LYS A 169 -11.25 6.97 -9.09
CA LYS A 169 -11.66 6.86 -10.51
C LYS A 169 -10.46 6.85 -11.48
N PRO A 170 -9.54 7.82 -11.47
CA PRO A 170 -8.38 7.80 -12.36
C PRO A 170 -7.43 6.62 -12.09
N ALA A 171 -7.36 6.10 -10.86
CA ALA A 171 -6.57 4.89 -10.58
C ALA A 171 -7.19 3.63 -11.22
N LYS A 172 -8.53 3.54 -11.27
CA LYS A 172 -9.23 2.47 -12.00
C LYS A 172 -9.07 2.65 -13.52
N GLU A 173 -9.27 3.86 -14.03
CA GLU A 173 -9.14 4.18 -15.45
C GLU A 173 -7.70 3.95 -15.97
N ALA A 174 -6.67 4.16 -15.14
CA ALA A 174 -5.29 3.80 -15.45
C ALA A 174 -5.07 2.27 -15.57
N LEU A 175 -5.72 1.47 -14.74
CA LEU A 175 -5.68 -0.01 -14.81
C LEU A 175 -6.44 -0.52 -16.03
N ASP A 176 -7.62 0.02 -16.31
CA ASP A 176 -8.43 -0.31 -17.48
C ASP A 176 -7.70 0.07 -18.77
N TRP A 177 -7.05 1.24 -18.80
CA TRP A 177 -6.20 1.65 -19.92
C TRP A 177 -5.06 0.65 -20.14
N ALA A 178 -4.40 0.18 -19.08
CA ALA A 178 -3.30 -0.79 -19.17
C ALA A 178 -3.78 -2.12 -19.78
N VAL A 179 -4.97 -2.60 -19.40
CA VAL A 179 -5.61 -3.80 -19.96
C VAL A 179 -5.97 -3.57 -21.44
N ASP A 180 -6.65 -2.47 -21.75
CA ASP A 180 -7.07 -2.15 -23.12
C ASP A 180 -5.87 -1.91 -24.05
N ALA A 181 -4.76 -1.35 -23.55
CA ALA A 181 -3.50 -1.22 -24.27
C ALA A 181 -2.85 -2.58 -24.53
N LYS A 182 -2.86 -3.50 -23.56
CA LYS A 182 -2.34 -4.87 -23.77
C LYS A 182 -3.19 -5.64 -24.79
N LEU A 183 -4.52 -5.55 -24.70
CA LEU A 183 -5.43 -6.17 -25.67
C LEU A 183 -5.23 -5.63 -27.09
N LYS A 184 -4.96 -4.32 -27.25
CA LYS A 184 -4.65 -3.70 -28.55
C LYS A 184 -3.29 -4.13 -29.13
N SER A 185 -2.31 -4.45 -28.29
CA SER A 185 -0.99 -4.93 -28.78
C SER A 185 -1.11 -6.28 -29.51
N GLY A 186 -2.09 -7.11 -29.16
CA GLY A 186 -2.27 -8.46 -29.73
C GLY A 186 -1.17 -9.46 -29.35
N GLU A 187 -0.22 -9.06 -28.51
CA GLU A 187 0.93 -9.88 -28.12
C GLU A 187 0.63 -10.78 -26.92
N ASP A 188 0.88 -12.08 -27.06
CA ASP A 188 0.82 -13.05 -25.97
C ASP A 188 1.91 -12.76 -24.92
N GLY A 189 1.53 -12.13 -23.80
CA GLY A 189 2.48 -11.76 -22.77
C GLY A 189 1.80 -11.30 -21.47
N GLU A 190 2.59 -11.19 -20.41
CA GLU A 190 2.11 -10.64 -19.13
C GLU A 190 1.92 -9.13 -19.22
N LEU A 191 0.92 -8.62 -18.48
CA LEU A 191 0.75 -7.19 -18.30
C LEU A 191 1.76 -6.70 -17.26
N THR A 192 2.80 -6.01 -17.75
CA THR A 192 3.96 -5.53 -16.98
C THR A 192 3.69 -4.18 -16.27
N THR A 193 4.59 -3.78 -15.37
CA THR A 193 4.53 -2.46 -14.71
C THR A 193 4.67 -1.29 -15.67
N ALA A 194 5.16 -1.50 -16.89
CA ALA A 194 5.27 -0.46 -17.90
C ALA A 194 3.89 -0.07 -18.47
N TYR A 195 3.00 -1.03 -18.75
CA TYR A 195 1.59 -0.72 -19.08
C TYR A 195 0.91 0.03 -17.93
N LEU A 196 1.21 -0.31 -16.67
CA LEU A 196 0.68 0.40 -15.50
C LEU A 196 1.18 1.85 -15.43
N LEU A 197 2.48 2.08 -15.69
CA LEU A 197 3.07 3.43 -15.69
C LEU A 197 2.55 4.30 -16.84
N LEU A 198 2.42 3.73 -18.04
CA LEU A 198 1.79 4.41 -19.18
C LEU A 198 0.30 4.65 -18.93
N GLY A 199 -0.38 3.74 -18.23
CA GLY A 199 -1.74 3.92 -17.75
C GLY A 199 -1.87 5.14 -16.85
N ILE A 200 -1.00 5.29 -15.85
CA ILE A 200 -0.94 6.49 -14.99
C ILE A 200 -0.67 7.75 -15.82
N TRP A 201 0.28 7.71 -16.76
CA TRP A 201 0.60 8.85 -17.63
C TRP A 201 -0.56 9.24 -18.56
N SER A 202 -1.36 8.28 -19.00
CA SER A 202 -2.53 8.53 -19.87
C SER A 202 -3.65 9.30 -19.16
N GLN A 203 -3.72 9.22 -17.82
CA GLN A 203 -4.72 9.90 -17.01
C GLN A 203 -4.33 11.35 -16.76
N LYS A 204 -4.69 12.20 -17.74
CA LYS A 204 -4.58 13.66 -17.66
C LYS A 204 -5.24 14.18 -16.38
N GLU A 205 -4.59 15.16 -15.74
CA GLU A 205 -5.03 15.81 -14.49
C GLU A 205 -5.02 14.88 -13.26
N SER A 206 -4.57 13.62 -13.39
CA SER A 206 -4.40 12.75 -12.23
C SER A 206 -3.14 13.12 -11.44
N ALA A 207 -3.17 12.93 -10.11
CA ALA A 207 -2.05 13.31 -9.24
C ALA A 207 -0.73 12.66 -9.66
N GLY A 208 -0.73 11.37 -10.01
CA GLY A 208 0.44 10.67 -10.53
C GLY A 208 1.00 11.28 -11.82
N GLN A 209 0.14 11.69 -12.75
CA GLN A 209 0.57 12.36 -14.00
C GLN A 209 1.17 13.74 -13.70
N ILE A 210 0.53 14.54 -12.85
CA ILE A 210 1.02 15.87 -12.46
C ILE A 210 2.39 15.74 -11.78
N ILE A 211 2.54 14.84 -10.80
CA ILE A 211 3.82 14.60 -10.11
C ILE A 211 4.90 14.16 -11.09
N MET A 212 4.58 13.26 -12.02
CA MET A 212 5.53 12.85 -13.06
C MET A 212 5.97 14.03 -13.93
N ALA A 213 5.05 14.88 -14.39
CA ALA A 213 5.36 16.07 -15.19
C ALA A 213 6.19 17.10 -14.40
N THR A 214 5.84 17.36 -13.12
CA THR A 214 6.61 18.25 -12.22
C THR A 214 8.04 17.76 -12.02
N LEU A 215 8.27 16.45 -12.00
CA LEU A 215 9.60 15.85 -11.90
C LEU A 215 10.30 15.66 -13.25
N GLY A 216 9.76 16.22 -14.34
CA GLY A 216 10.36 16.19 -15.67
C GLY A 216 10.19 14.85 -16.38
N PHE A 217 9.05 14.17 -16.23
CA PHE A 217 8.62 13.12 -17.14
C PHE A 217 7.83 13.73 -18.30
N ASP A 218 8.12 13.31 -19.52
CA ASP A 218 7.59 13.89 -20.75
C ASP A 218 7.07 12.79 -21.69
N ASP A 219 6.26 13.15 -22.68
CA ASP A 219 5.75 12.21 -23.69
C ASP A 219 6.87 11.49 -24.46
N GLU A 220 8.04 12.12 -24.63
CA GLU A 220 9.21 11.48 -25.23
C GLU A 220 9.68 10.29 -24.38
N LYS A 221 9.79 10.46 -23.05
CA LYS A 221 10.19 9.42 -22.10
C LYS A 221 9.12 8.32 -21.97
N ALA A 222 7.85 8.66 -22.14
CA ALA A 222 6.76 7.68 -22.26
C ALA A 222 6.91 6.83 -23.54
N ASN A 223 7.23 7.46 -24.67
CA ASN A 223 7.45 6.81 -25.97
C ASN A 223 8.78 6.03 -26.05
N GLU A 224 9.75 6.33 -25.20
CA GLU A 224 10.92 5.47 -24.98
C GLU A 224 10.55 4.22 -24.19
N LEU A 225 9.82 4.39 -23.08
CA LEU A 225 9.37 3.27 -22.24
C LEU A 225 8.58 2.23 -23.04
N SER A 226 7.67 2.67 -23.93
CA SER A 226 6.87 1.76 -24.75
C SER A 226 7.75 0.85 -25.64
N LYS A 227 8.80 1.40 -26.28
CA LYS A 227 9.75 0.63 -27.11
C LYS A 227 10.58 -0.41 -26.35
N PHE A 228 10.58 -0.37 -25.01
CA PHE A 228 11.22 -1.40 -24.17
C PHE A 228 10.26 -2.53 -23.80
N MET A 229 8.94 -2.32 -23.88
CA MET A 229 7.94 -3.30 -23.48
C MET A 229 7.97 -4.52 -24.41
N ASP A 230 8.07 -4.27 -25.71
CA ASP A 230 8.23 -5.27 -26.77
C ASP A 230 9.50 -6.14 -26.57
N LYS A 231 10.52 -5.60 -25.89
CA LYS A 231 11.82 -6.26 -25.66
C LYS A 231 11.84 -7.11 -24.39
N ASP A 232 11.17 -6.66 -23.32
CA ASP A 232 11.09 -7.39 -22.06
C ASP A 232 10.33 -8.73 -22.20
N ILE A 233 9.38 -8.81 -23.16
CA ILE A 233 8.69 -10.06 -23.51
C ILE A 233 9.69 -11.14 -23.96
N ILE A 234 10.70 -10.75 -24.75
CA ILE A 234 11.71 -11.68 -25.31
C ILE A 234 12.64 -12.22 -24.20
N MET A 235 12.96 -11.40 -23.20
CA MET A 235 13.89 -11.78 -22.12
C MET A 235 13.26 -12.69 -21.05
N ASN A 236 11.93 -12.82 -21.02
CA ASN A 236 11.20 -13.67 -20.07
C ASN A 236 11.10 -15.15 -20.53
N TYR A 237 11.65 -15.49 -21.69
CA TYR A 237 11.57 -16.82 -22.34
C TYR A 237 12.87 -17.66 -22.25
N ARG A 238 13.83 -17.30 -21.38
CA ARG A 238 15.14 -17.96 -21.32
C ARG A 238 15.63 -18.24 -19.90
#